data_AF-A0A847DD92-F1
#
_entry.id   AF-A0A847DD92-F1
#
_cell.length_a   1.000
_cell.length_b   1.000
_cell.length_c   1.000
_cell.angle_alpha   90.00
_cell.angle_beta   90.00
_cell.angle_gamma   90.00
#
_symmetry.space_group_name_H-M   'P 1'
#
loop_
_entity.id
_entity.type
_entity.pdbx_description
1 polymer ?
#
loop_
_entity_poly.entity_id
_entity_poly.type
_entity_poly.pdbx_seq_one_letter_code
_entity_poly.pdbx_strand_id
1 'polypeptide(L)'
;MFMLANEETYTDGQVIFRENSPGDWVYIILSGNVEIFRTIGDKKFLLSSLKAGDVFGEMAFIGNTKRTASAVAVGDTVIAAIDRDTLDREFNKLSSDFRFILKTLVSRFTNMNGRVSELSSREEQRIKKTLSLSYKDHDSFVNAYTHNIGKGGLFIKTANPLPEGESFILKLNLPGVEETLKINCVVAWVNRDDSQADTPAGMGLKFVDMNVNERKLLDHYIGSILAK
;
A
#
# COMPACT_ATOMS: atom_id res chain seq x y z
N MET A 1 -10.25 36.63 10.97
CA MET A 1 -11.13 36.34 9.83
C MET A 1 -10.24 36.26 8.61
N PHE A 2 -10.19 35.12 7.90
CA PHE A 2 -9.41 35.02 6.67
C PHE A 2 -9.98 36.03 5.67
N MET A 3 -9.12 36.80 4.99
CA MET A 3 -9.57 37.49 3.77
C MET A 3 -9.79 36.39 2.75
N LEU A 4 -11.05 36.11 2.44
CA LEU A 4 -11.44 35.12 1.43
C LEU A 4 -11.06 35.68 0.06
N ALA A 5 -10.33 34.90 -0.72
CA ALA A 5 -9.75 35.36 -1.97
C ALA A 5 -10.80 35.45 -3.09
N ASN A 6 -11.81 34.56 -3.09
CA ASN A 6 -13.03 34.61 -3.91
C ASN A 6 -14.04 33.55 -3.44
N GLU A 7 -15.33 33.79 -3.68
CA GLU A 7 -16.39 32.78 -3.58
C GLU A 7 -16.56 32.08 -4.93
N GLU A 8 -16.72 30.76 -4.90
CA GLU A 8 -16.95 29.92 -6.07
C GLU A 8 -18.18 29.05 -5.85
N THR A 9 -19.01 28.92 -6.88
CA THR A 9 -20.23 28.11 -6.86
C THR A 9 -20.09 26.93 -7.81
N TYR A 10 -20.47 25.75 -7.32
CA TYR A 10 -20.44 24.49 -8.03
C TYR A 10 -21.83 23.84 -8.00
N THR A 11 -22.27 23.28 -9.12
CA THR A 11 -23.48 22.45 -9.19
C THR A 11 -23.17 21.00 -8.85
N ASP A 12 -24.20 20.19 -8.61
CA ASP A 12 -24.06 18.77 -8.29
C ASP A 12 -23.14 18.02 -9.27
N GLY A 13 -22.23 17.22 -8.72
CA GLY A 13 -21.28 16.40 -9.49
C GLY A 13 -20.11 17.16 -10.12
N GLN A 14 -20.04 18.49 -10.02
CA GLN A 14 -18.90 19.25 -10.55
C GLN A 14 -17.64 19.01 -9.74
N VAL A 15 -16.55 18.72 -10.44
CA VAL A 15 -15.24 18.48 -9.85
C VAL A 15 -14.59 19.82 -9.51
N ILE A 16 -14.26 20.00 -8.22
CA ILE A 16 -13.59 21.20 -7.70
C ILE A 16 -12.09 21.09 -7.99
N PHE A 17 -11.48 19.94 -7.68
CA PHE A 17 -10.13 19.61 -8.12
C PHE A 17 -9.93 18.11 -8.22
N ARG A 18 -8.90 17.70 -8.97
CA ARG A 18 -8.53 16.29 -9.15
C ARG A 18 -7.32 15.90 -8.32
N GLU A 19 -7.27 14.65 -7.92
CA GLU A 19 -6.06 14.04 -7.38
C GLU A 19 -4.87 14.28 -8.31
N ASN A 20 -3.67 14.44 -7.74
CA ASN A 20 -2.42 14.74 -8.43
C ASN A 20 -2.35 16.09 -9.16
N SER A 21 -3.40 16.93 -9.08
CA SER A 21 -3.33 18.31 -9.56
C SER A 21 -2.52 19.21 -8.59
N PRO A 22 -2.06 20.39 -9.04
CA PRO A 22 -1.44 21.39 -8.16
C PRO A 22 -2.35 21.81 -7.00
N GLY A 23 -1.74 22.15 -5.87
CA GLY A 23 -2.43 22.39 -4.59
C GLY A 23 -2.23 23.80 -4.04
N ASP A 24 -2.52 24.82 -4.87
CA ASP A 24 -2.20 26.23 -4.54
C ASP A 24 -3.29 26.98 -3.78
N TRP A 25 -4.41 26.30 -3.48
CA TRP A 25 -5.57 26.90 -2.83
C TRP A 25 -6.10 25.98 -1.73
N VAL A 26 -6.66 26.57 -0.68
CA VAL A 26 -7.43 25.86 0.36
C VAL A 26 -8.84 26.41 0.38
N TYR A 27 -9.82 25.56 0.65
CA TYR A 27 -11.23 25.92 0.52
C TYR A 27 -11.97 25.75 1.83
N ILE A 28 -12.93 26.63 2.08
CA ILE A 28 -13.90 26.53 3.17
C ILE A 28 -15.28 26.36 2.52
N ILE A 29 -16.07 25.39 2.98
CA ILE A 29 -17.44 25.21 2.48
C ILE A 29 -18.34 26.24 3.15
N LEU A 30 -18.93 27.16 2.38
CA LEU A 30 -19.87 28.15 2.89
C LEU A 30 -21.30 27.57 2.96
N SER A 31 -21.70 26.82 1.93
CA SER A 31 -22.97 26.08 1.88
C SER A 31 -22.86 24.85 0.97
N GLY A 32 -23.72 23.85 1.16
CA GLY A 32 -23.69 22.61 0.40
C GLY A 32 -22.74 21.57 0.99
N ASN A 33 -22.35 20.58 0.17
CA ASN A 33 -21.52 19.45 0.59
C ASN A 33 -20.44 19.12 -0.44
N VAL A 34 -19.31 18.58 0.02
CA VAL A 34 -18.21 18.14 -0.84
C VAL A 34 -17.81 16.72 -0.48
N GLU A 35 -17.64 15.87 -1.48
CA GLU A 35 -17.04 14.56 -1.30
C GLU A 35 -15.57 14.56 -1.70
N ILE A 36 -14.73 14.04 -0.80
CA ILE A 36 -13.32 13.77 -1.06
C ILE A 36 -13.16 12.30 -1.41
N PHE A 37 -12.55 12.00 -2.55
CA PHE A 37 -12.41 10.63 -3.03
C PHE A 37 -11.10 10.38 -3.77
N ARG A 38 -10.69 9.12 -3.83
CA ARG A 38 -9.64 8.64 -4.74
C ARG A 38 -10.22 7.72 -5.79
N THR A 39 -9.60 7.67 -6.96
CA THR A 39 -9.92 6.67 -7.97
C THR A 39 -8.79 5.66 -8.01
N ILE A 40 -9.12 4.38 -7.76
CA ILE A 40 -8.14 3.28 -7.78
C ILE A 40 -8.67 2.23 -8.74
N GLY A 41 -7.96 2.03 -9.86
CA GLY A 41 -8.53 1.33 -11.01
C GLY A 41 -9.75 2.08 -11.53
N ASP A 42 -10.87 1.38 -11.71
CA ASP A 42 -12.14 1.96 -12.15
C ASP A 42 -13.10 2.30 -10.99
N LYS A 43 -12.66 2.12 -9.74
CA LYS A 43 -13.52 2.31 -8.55
C LYS A 43 -13.23 3.64 -7.86
N LYS A 44 -14.30 4.37 -7.55
CA LYS A 44 -14.28 5.60 -6.73
C LYS A 44 -14.36 5.20 -5.26
N PHE A 45 -13.34 5.56 -4.49
CA PHE A 45 -13.29 5.36 -3.04
C PHE A 45 -13.52 6.66 -2.31
N LEU A 46 -14.68 6.78 -1.67
CA LEU A 46 -15.02 7.91 -0.82
C LEU A 46 -14.14 7.89 0.43
N LEU A 47 -13.40 8.97 0.66
CA LEU A 47 -12.55 9.15 1.83
C LEU A 47 -13.27 9.94 2.93
N SER A 48 -14.05 10.95 2.54
CA SER A 48 -14.81 11.77 3.47
C SER A 48 -15.95 12.51 2.75
N SER A 49 -17.03 12.76 3.47
CA SER A 49 -18.08 13.70 3.08
C SER A 49 -18.01 14.91 4.02
N LEU A 50 -17.93 16.10 3.44
CA LEU A 50 -17.72 17.36 4.13
C LEU A 50 -18.94 18.28 3.93
N LYS A 51 -19.19 19.14 4.91
CA LYS A 51 -20.36 20.04 4.95
C LYS A 51 -19.92 21.48 5.22
N ALA A 52 -20.88 22.41 5.17
CA ALA A 52 -20.67 23.81 5.51
C ALA A 52 -19.88 23.99 6.83
N GLY A 53 -18.85 24.83 6.79
CA GLY A 53 -17.89 25.06 7.87
C GLY A 53 -16.61 24.23 7.79
N ASP A 54 -16.61 23.12 7.05
CA ASP A 54 -15.41 22.28 6.90
C ASP A 54 -14.39 22.92 5.94
N VAL A 55 -13.11 22.60 6.18
CA VAL A 55 -11.97 23.03 5.36
C VAL A 55 -11.43 21.83 4.57
N PHE A 56 -11.07 22.05 3.31
CA PHE A 56 -10.46 21.01 2.48
C PHE A 56 -9.40 21.54 1.52
N GLY A 57 -8.49 20.65 1.13
CA GLY A 57 -7.35 20.97 0.26
C GLY A 57 -6.10 21.43 1.02
N GLU A 58 -6.19 21.54 2.34
CA GLU A 58 -5.12 21.92 3.27
C GLU A 58 -3.94 20.95 3.27
N MET A 59 -4.19 19.66 3.00
CA MET A 59 -3.14 18.64 2.92
C MET A 59 -2.04 19.00 1.91
N ALA A 60 -2.45 19.47 0.73
CA ALA A 60 -1.52 19.80 -0.35
C ALA A 60 -0.70 21.06 -0.02
N PHE A 61 -1.35 22.03 0.64
CA PHE A 61 -0.70 23.25 1.10
C PHE A 61 0.34 22.97 2.18
N ILE A 62 -0.07 22.38 3.32
CA ILE A 62 0.81 22.16 4.48
C ILE A 62 1.89 21.12 4.17
N GLY A 63 1.52 20.06 3.44
CA GLY A 63 2.42 18.96 3.07
C GLY A 63 3.40 19.32 1.95
N ASN A 64 3.19 20.45 1.27
CA ASN A 64 3.92 20.82 0.04
C ASN A 64 3.90 19.68 -1.00
N THR A 65 2.72 19.12 -1.24
CA THR A 65 2.50 18.02 -2.19
C THR A 65 1.44 18.41 -3.20
N LYS A 66 1.29 17.59 -4.25
CA LYS A 66 0.09 17.61 -5.11
C LYS A 66 -1.16 17.25 -4.30
N ARG A 67 -2.35 17.50 -4.85
CA ARG A 67 -3.63 17.05 -4.27
C ARG A 67 -3.59 15.54 -4.02
N THR A 68 -3.83 15.15 -2.78
CA THR A 68 -3.79 13.75 -2.36
C THR A 68 -5.08 13.00 -2.70
N ALA A 69 -6.15 13.70 -3.09
CA ALA A 69 -7.45 13.14 -3.46
C ALA A 69 -8.16 14.13 -4.41
N SER A 70 -9.27 13.70 -5.01
CA SER A 70 -10.20 14.55 -5.76
C SER A 70 -11.30 15.08 -4.85
N ALA A 71 -11.87 16.23 -5.21
CA ALA A 71 -13.01 16.85 -4.54
C ALA A 71 -14.14 17.11 -5.55
N VAL A 72 -15.37 16.76 -5.19
CA VAL A 72 -16.57 16.96 -6.02
C VAL A 72 -17.71 17.54 -5.18
N ALA A 73 -18.45 18.49 -5.75
CA ALA A 73 -19.65 19.04 -5.13
C ALA A 73 -20.79 18.01 -5.11
N VAL A 74 -21.55 17.98 -4.02
CA VAL A 74 -22.78 17.18 -3.88
C VAL A 74 -23.94 18.13 -3.60
N GLY A 75 -24.80 18.29 -4.60
CA GLY A 75 -25.76 19.39 -4.68
C GLY A 75 -25.09 20.75 -4.95
N ASP A 76 -25.91 21.79 -4.98
CA ASP A 76 -25.44 23.17 -5.12
C ASP A 76 -24.55 23.55 -3.93
N THR A 77 -23.30 23.88 -4.22
CA THR A 77 -22.24 24.06 -3.22
C THR A 77 -21.53 25.38 -3.47
N VAL A 78 -21.36 26.15 -2.41
CA VAL A 78 -20.62 27.42 -2.42
C VAL A 78 -19.41 27.26 -1.53
N ILE A 79 -18.23 27.58 -2.06
CA ILE A 79 -16.97 27.51 -1.34
C ILE A 79 -16.27 28.87 -1.37
N ALA A 80 -15.49 29.15 -0.34
CA ALA A 80 -14.56 30.26 -0.35
C ALA A 80 -13.15 29.71 -0.56
N ALA A 81 -12.45 30.25 -1.56
CA ALA A 81 -11.06 29.91 -1.84
C ALA A 81 -10.11 30.85 -1.08
N ILE A 82 -9.02 30.29 -0.56
CA ILE A 82 -7.92 31.01 0.06
C ILE A 82 -6.66 30.69 -0.74
N ASP A 83 -6.03 31.74 -1.27
CA ASP A 83 -4.80 31.61 -2.06
C ASP A 83 -3.58 31.26 -1.19
N ARG A 84 -2.55 30.73 -1.85
CA ARG A 84 -1.28 30.32 -1.24
C ARG A 84 -0.60 31.46 -0.48
N ASP A 85 -0.53 32.67 -1.04
CA ASP A 85 0.19 33.79 -0.43
C ASP A 85 -0.45 34.22 0.89
N THR A 86 -1.78 34.21 0.93
CA THR A 86 -2.57 34.44 2.13
C THR A 86 -2.33 33.37 3.18
N LEU A 87 -2.35 32.10 2.79
CA LEU A 87 -2.09 31.00 3.71
C LEU A 87 -0.65 31.00 4.23
N ASP A 88 0.33 31.25 3.37
CA ASP A 88 1.75 31.30 3.74
C ASP A 88 2.02 32.43 4.74
N ARG A 89 1.43 33.61 4.52
CA ARG A 89 1.50 34.72 5.47
C ARG A 89 0.94 34.34 6.84
N GLU A 90 -0.24 33.73 6.91
CA GLU A 90 -0.84 33.34 8.18
C GLU A 90 -0.08 32.19 8.85
N PHE A 91 0.33 31.18 8.07
CA PHE A 91 1.11 30.05 8.56
C PHE A 91 2.45 30.50 9.14
N ASN A 92 3.10 31.48 8.52
CA ASN A 92 4.39 32.02 8.98
C ASN A 92 4.31 32.87 10.25
N LYS A 93 3.12 33.29 10.69
CA LYS A 93 2.93 33.91 12.02
C LYS A 93 3.04 32.90 13.16
N LEU A 94 2.90 31.60 12.86
CA LEU A 94 3.06 30.53 13.84
C LEU A 94 4.55 30.30 14.15
N SER A 95 4.87 29.89 15.38
CA SER A 95 6.23 29.52 15.76
C SER A 95 6.77 28.37 14.88
N SER A 96 8.09 28.30 14.70
CA SER A 96 8.73 27.20 13.97
C SER A 96 8.33 25.83 14.51
N ASP A 97 8.24 25.70 15.82
CA ASP A 97 7.91 24.43 16.50
C ASP A 97 6.47 24.02 16.20
N PHE A 98 5.53 24.96 16.24
CA PHE A 98 4.14 24.65 15.95
C PHE A 98 3.94 24.31 14.46
N ARG A 99 4.63 25.02 13.55
CA ARG A 99 4.66 24.67 12.13
C ARG A 99 5.22 23.26 11.89
N PHE A 100 6.26 22.87 12.63
CA PHE A 100 6.83 21.53 12.56
C PHE A 100 5.85 20.45 13.02
N ILE A 101 5.13 20.68 14.13
CA ILE A 101 4.08 19.78 14.61
C ILE A 101 2.98 19.61 13.56
N LEU A 102 2.47 20.72 12.98
CA LEU A 102 1.44 20.67 11.94
C LEU A 102 1.89 19.89 10.70
N LYS A 103 3.11 20.16 10.20
CA LYS A 103 3.69 19.40 9.08
C LYS A 103 3.83 17.91 9.39
N THR A 104 4.22 17.58 10.62
CA THR A 104 4.34 16.19 11.07
C THR A 104 2.98 15.48 11.09
N LEU A 105 1.93 16.15 11.57
CA LEU A 105 0.56 15.60 11.57
C LEU A 105 0.07 15.32 10.15
N VAL A 106 0.27 16.28 9.24
CA VAL A 106 -0.11 16.11 7.82
C VAL A 106 0.66 14.96 7.18
N SER A 107 1.97 14.87 7.39
CA SER A 107 2.78 13.75 6.88
C SER A 107 2.28 12.40 7.38
N ARG A 108 1.97 12.28 8.69
CA ARG A 108 1.42 11.05 9.26
C ARG A 108 0.05 10.69 8.66
N PHE A 109 -0.83 11.67 8.48
CA PHE A 109 -2.15 11.45 7.91
C PHE A 109 -2.06 11.00 6.44
N THR A 110 -1.18 11.62 5.64
CA THR A 110 -0.91 11.18 4.26
C THR A 110 -0.40 9.74 4.23
N ASN A 111 0.51 9.37 5.15
CA ASN A 111 1.03 8.01 5.23
C ASN A 111 -0.05 6.99 5.67
N MET A 112 -0.95 7.38 6.58
CA MET A 112 -2.08 6.54 6.99
C MET A 112 -3.07 6.33 5.84
N ASN A 113 -3.44 7.40 5.14
CA ASN A 113 -4.39 7.33 4.01
C ASN A 113 -3.77 6.69 2.76
N GLY A 114 -2.45 6.76 2.58
CA GLY A 114 -1.74 6.01 1.55
C GLY A 114 -1.90 4.49 1.69
N ARG A 115 -2.05 3.99 2.93
CA ARG A 115 -2.37 2.58 3.17
C ARG A 115 -3.81 2.25 2.79
N VAL A 116 -4.75 3.20 2.93
CA VAL A 116 -6.16 2.99 2.52
C VAL A 116 -6.26 2.71 1.03
N SER A 117 -5.43 3.32 0.17
CA SER A 117 -5.35 2.93 -1.26
C SER A 117 -4.85 1.50 -1.51
N GLU A 118 -4.11 0.91 -0.57
CA GLU A 118 -3.79 -0.52 -0.55
C GLU A 118 -4.91 -1.37 0.07
N LEU A 119 -5.87 -0.74 0.78
CA LEU A 119 -7.05 -1.40 1.36
C LEU A 119 -8.25 -1.42 0.40
N SER A 120 -8.40 -0.43 -0.48
CA SER A 120 -9.55 -0.32 -1.38
C SER A 120 -9.40 -1.05 -2.71
N SER A 121 -8.18 -1.35 -3.14
CA SER A 121 -7.93 -2.36 -4.17
C SER A 121 -8.35 -3.80 -3.74
N ARG A 122 -8.79 -3.99 -2.50
CA ARG A 122 -9.00 -5.32 -1.89
C ARG A 122 -10.26 -6.07 -2.27
N GLU A 123 -11.27 -5.45 -2.88
CA GLU A 123 -12.43 -6.25 -3.35
C GLU A 123 -12.13 -7.02 -4.64
N GLU A 124 -11.10 -6.65 -5.42
CA GLU A 124 -10.69 -7.38 -6.62
C GLU A 124 -9.22 -7.83 -6.66
N GLN A 125 -8.38 -7.42 -5.71
CA GLN A 125 -7.08 -8.02 -5.50
C GLN A 125 -6.91 -8.38 -4.04
N ARG A 126 -7.15 -9.66 -3.73
CA ARG A 126 -6.55 -10.29 -2.54
C ARG A 126 -5.08 -9.89 -2.53
N ILE A 127 -4.65 -9.08 -1.56
CA ILE A 127 -3.22 -8.88 -1.29
C ILE A 127 -2.69 -10.28 -1.01
N LYS A 128 -2.09 -10.91 -2.02
CA LYS A 128 -1.26 -12.08 -1.77
C LYS A 128 -0.16 -11.54 -0.87
N LYS A 129 -0.17 -11.95 0.41
CA LYS A 129 0.91 -11.64 1.35
C LYS A 129 2.24 -11.90 0.65
N THR A 130 3.28 -11.12 0.87
CA THR A 130 4.58 -11.39 0.23
C THR A 130 5.56 -11.86 1.29
N LEU A 131 6.09 -13.06 1.12
CA LEU A 131 7.17 -13.59 1.95
C LEU A 131 8.47 -13.55 1.15
N SER A 132 9.48 -12.87 1.65
CA SER A 132 10.80 -12.83 1.00
C SER A 132 11.75 -13.78 1.72
N LEU A 133 12.38 -14.68 0.96
CA LEU A 133 13.31 -15.68 1.46
C LEU A 133 14.59 -15.64 0.64
N SER A 134 15.72 -15.49 1.34
CA SER A 134 17.04 -15.43 0.73
C SER A 134 17.93 -16.49 1.35
N TYR A 135 18.54 -17.33 0.52
CA TYR A 135 19.52 -18.31 0.94
C TYR A 135 20.94 -17.77 0.71
N LYS A 136 21.83 -17.97 1.69
CA LYS A 136 23.21 -17.48 1.63
C LYS A 136 24.13 -18.38 0.80
N ASP A 137 23.82 -19.67 0.77
CA ASP A 137 24.60 -20.71 0.11
C ASP A 137 23.69 -21.83 -0.42
N HIS A 138 24.27 -22.70 -1.26
CA HIS A 138 23.54 -23.78 -1.92
C HIS A 138 23.06 -24.84 -0.91
N ASP A 139 23.87 -25.17 0.09
CA ASP A 139 23.56 -26.21 1.09
C ASP A 139 22.33 -25.84 1.93
N SER A 140 22.22 -24.57 2.35
CA SER A 140 21.07 -24.05 3.07
C SER A 140 19.78 -24.14 2.27
N PHE A 141 19.85 -23.91 0.95
CA PHE A 141 18.71 -24.06 0.05
C PHE A 141 18.33 -25.54 -0.13
N VAL A 142 19.31 -26.40 -0.40
CA VAL A 142 19.09 -27.84 -0.60
C VAL A 142 18.47 -28.47 0.65
N ASN A 143 18.94 -28.15 1.85
CA ASN A 143 18.35 -28.67 3.09
C ASN A 143 16.87 -28.26 3.27
N ALA A 144 16.50 -27.05 2.86
CA ALA A 144 15.11 -26.59 2.91
C ALA A 144 14.24 -27.16 1.77
N TYR A 145 14.84 -27.44 0.62
CA TYR A 145 14.16 -27.97 -0.58
C TYR A 145 13.98 -29.50 -0.54
N THR A 146 14.95 -30.23 0.02
CA THR A 146 14.99 -31.71 0.04
C THR A 146 13.92 -32.36 0.93
N HIS A 147 13.39 -31.64 1.92
CA HIS A 147 12.29 -32.12 2.76
C HIS A 147 10.94 -32.27 2.01
N ASN A 148 10.85 -31.89 0.73
CA ASN A 148 9.59 -31.92 -0.02
C ASN A 148 9.74 -32.26 -1.53
N ILE A 149 10.73 -33.08 -1.87
CA ILE A 149 11.14 -33.43 -3.26
C ILE A 149 9.98 -33.98 -4.12
N GLY A 150 8.96 -34.61 -3.53
CA GLY A 150 7.91 -35.28 -4.30
C GLY A 150 6.73 -34.41 -4.76
N LYS A 151 6.55 -33.17 -4.27
CA LYS A 151 5.26 -32.46 -4.41
C LYS A 151 5.31 -31.04 -4.99
N GLY A 152 6.48 -30.55 -5.41
CA GLY A 152 6.62 -29.23 -6.05
C GLY A 152 6.45 -28.06 -5.08
N GLY A 153 7.15 -28.11 -3.95
CA GLY A 153 7.01 -27.16 -2.84
C GLY A 153 8.32 -26.86 -2.12
N LEU A 154 8.23 -26.09 -1.03
CA LEU A 154 9.38 -25.69 -0.20
C LEU A 154 9.01 -25.78 1.29
N PHE A 155 9.91 -26.26 2.15
CA PHE A 155 9.72 -26.18 3.60
C PHE A 155 10.37 -24.93 4.17
N ILE A 156 9.67 -24.22 5.07
CA ILE A 156 10.19 -23.08 5.81
C ILE A 156 10.17 -23.39 7.30
N LYS A 157 11.35 -23.52 7.90
CA LYS A 157 11.51 -23.59 9.36
C LYS A 157 11.22 -22.22 9.98
N THR A 158 10.24 -22.15 10.86
CA THR A 158 9.84 -20.90 11.54
C THR A 158 9.07 -21.22 12.81
N ALA A 159 9.30 -20.45 13.88
CA ALA A 159 8.52 -20.52 15.11
C ALA A 159 7.11 -19.91 14.96
N ASN A 160 6.88 -19.12 13.91
CA ASN A 160 5.62 -18.42 13.64
C ASN A 160 5.13 -18.73 12.21
N PRO A 161 4.63 -19.96 11.95
CA PRO A 161 4.12 -20.33 10.64
C PRO A 161 2.82 -19.59 10.30
N LEU A 162 2.63 -19.29 9.01
CA LEU A 162 1.35 -18.80 8.49
C LEU A 162 0.27 -19.90 8.59
N PRO A 163 -1.03 -19.55 8.67
CA PRO A 163 -2.11 -20.54 8.74
C PRO A 163 -2.14 -21.45 7.50
N GLU A 164 -2.57 -22.71 7.68
CA GLU A 164 -2.82 -23.63 6.56
C GLU A 164 -3.87 -23.07 5.60
N GLY A 165 -3.67 -23.26 4.30
CA GLY A 165 -4.53 -22.70 3.25
C GLY A 165 -4.24 -21.22 2.91
N GLU A 166 -3.38 -20.53 3.67
CA GLU A 166 -3.01 -19.15 3.38
C GLU A 166 -2.25 -19.05 2.03
N SER A 167 -2.69 -18.14 1.16
CA SER A 167 -2.12 -17.92 -0.16
C SER A 167 -1.30 -16.63 -0.22
N PHE A 168 -0.08 -16.70 -0.77
CA PHE A 168 0.88 -15.60 -0.74
C PHE A 168 1.89 -15.69 -1.89
N ILE A 169 2.60 -14.61 -2.21
CA ILE A 169 3.72 -14.58 -3.16
C ILE A 169 5.03 -14.81 -2.40
N LEU A 170 5.78 -15.84 -2.78
CA LEU A 170 7.14 -16.08 -2.31
C LEU A 170 8.13 -15.37 -3.24
N LYS A 171 8.89 -14.41 -2.71
CA LYS A 171 10.07 -13.83 -3.37
C LYS A 171 11.29 -14.64 -2.93
N LEU A 172 11.77 -15.53 -3.79
CA LEU A 172 12.88 -16.43 -3.51
C LEU A 172 14.15 -15.91 -4.19
N ASN A 173 15.15 -15.55 -3.39
CA ASN A 173 16.49 -15.19 -3.85
C ASN A 173 17.42 -16.40 -3.69
N LEU A 174 17.95 -16.87 -4.81
CA LEU A 174 18.83 -18.02 -4.86
C LEU A 174 20.30 -17.56 -4.99
N PRO A 175 21.24 -18.20 -4.27
CA PRO A 175 22.65 -17.86 -4.38
C PRO A 175 23.15 -18.02 -5.82
N GLY A 176 23.86 -17.02 -6.34
CA GLY A 176 24.40 -17.03 -7.70
C GLY A 176 23.38 -16.73 -8.80
N VAL A 177 22.12 -16.43 -8.45
CA VAL A 177 21.08 -16.00 -9.38
C VAL A 177 20.73 -14.54 -9.09
N GLU A 178 20.94 -13.64 -10.05
CA GLU A 178 20.62 -12.21 -9.90
C GLU A 178 19.10 -11.95 -9.90
N GLU A 179 18.33 -12.79 -10.58
CA GLU A 179 16.88 -12.66 -10.68
C GLU A 179 16.14 -13.28 -9.48
N THR A 180 15.27 -12.50 -8.84
CA THR A 180 14.37 -13.00 -7.78
C THR A 180 13.18 -13.75 -8.38
N LEU A 181 13.01 -15.02 -8.02
CA LEU A 181 11.83 -15.81 -8.37
C LEU A 181 10.60 -15.32 -7.60
N LYS A 182 9.46 -15.12 -8.27
CA LYS A 182 8.19 -14.66 -7.66
C LYS A 182 7.11 -15.72 -7.80
N ILE A 183 7.02 -16.60 -6.82
CA ILE A 183 6.21 -17.83 -6.92
C ILE A 183 4.93 -17.68 -6.11
N ASN A 184 3.76 -17.90 -6.72
CA ASN A 184 2.53 -18.00 -5.91
C ASN A 184 2.56 -19.29 -5.10
N CYS A 185 2.26 -19.21 -3.82
CA CYS A 185 2.34 -20.31 -2.88
C CYS A 185 1.06 -20.40 -2.05
N VAL A 186 0.73 -21.62 -1.61
CA VAL A 186 -0.23 -21.87 -0.53
C VAL A 186 0.45 -22.65 0.58
N VAL A 187 0.14 -22.33 1.84
CA VAL A 187 0.57 -23.14 2.99
C VAL A 187 -0.18 -24.47 2.92
N ALA A 188 0.55 -25.54 2.63
CA ALA A 188 -0.02 -26.89 2.47
C ALA A 188 -0.20 -27.62 3.81
N TRP A 189 0.63 -27.30 4.80
CA TRP A 189 0.55 -27.84 6.16
C TRP A 189 1.42 -27.00 7.11
N VAL A 190 1.11 -27.07 8.41
CA VAL A 190 1.83 -26.37 9.47
C VAL A 190 2.19 -27.35 10.57
N ASN A 191 3.45 -27.38 10.99
CA ASN A 191 3.87 -28.05 12.22
C ASN A 191 4.28 -27.00 13.27
N ARG A 192 3.61 -26.98 14.42
CA ARG A 192 3.90 -26.05 15.53
C ARG A 192 4.69 -26.70 16.65
N ASP A 193 4.94 -28.00 16.57
CA ASP A 193 5.53 -28.79 17.64
C ASP A 193 6.92 -29.27 17.23
N ASP A 194 7.95 -28.88 18.00
CA ASP A 194 9.35 -29.29 17.77
C ASP A 194 9.64 -30.68 18.39
N SER A 195 8.61 -31.31 18.97
CA SER A 195 8.69 -32.56 19.73
C SER A 195 8.69 -33.83 18.87
N GLN A 196 8.35 -33.74 17.58
CA GLN A 196 8.37 -34.89 16.66
C GLN A 196 9.69 -34.93 15.88
N ALA A 197 10.47 -35.99 16.10
CA ALA A 197 11.86 -36.14 15.63
C ALA A 197 12.05 -36.03 14.09
N ASP A 198 10.99 -36.16 13.29
CA ASP A 198 11.06 -36.19 11.82
C ASP A 198 10.59 -34.90 11.11
N THR A 199 9.97 -33.92 11.81
CA THR A 199 9.62 -32.63 11.19
C THR A 199 9.80 -31.47 12.16
N PRO A 200 10.75 -30.54 11.92
CA PRO A 200 10.93 -29.37 12.78
C PRO A 200 9.75 -28.40 12.68
N ALA A 201 9.57 -27.56 13.70
CA ALA A 201 8.53 -26.53 13.68
C ALA A 201 8.67 -25.59 12.45
N GLY A 202 7.58 -25.41 11.71
CA GLY A 202 7.57 -24.66 10.45
C GLY A 202 6.33 -24.88 9.61
N MET A 203 6.44 -24.58 8.32
CA MET A 203 5.35 -24.73 7.36
C MET A 203 5.83 -25.26 6.01
N GLY A 204 5.04 -26.14 5.41
CA GLY A 204 5.23 -26.61 4.05
C GLY A 204 4.48 -25.73 3.05
N LEU A 205 5.17 -25.26 2.03
CA LEU A 205 4.60 -24.49 0.93
C LEU A 205 4.41 -25.37 -0.28
N LYS A 206 3.28 -25.20 -0.98
CA LYS A 206 3.05 -25.74 -2.31
C LYS A 206 3.07 -24.60 -3.32
N PHE A 207 3.83 -24.75 -4.40
CA PHE A 207 3.83 -23.78 -5.50
C PHE A 207 2.55 -23.91 -6.32
N VAL A 208 1.96 -22.77 -6.67
CA VAL A 208 0.70 -22.63 -7.41
C VAL A 208 0.97 -21.69 -8.59
N ASP A 209 0.40 -21.98 -9.77
CA ASP A 209 0.45 -21.09 -10.95
C ASP A 209 1.84 -20.51 -11.27
N MET A 210 2.90 -21.31 -11.13
CA MET A 210 4.27 -20.89 -11.45
C MET A 210 4.42 -20.75 -12.97
N ASN A 211 5.00 -19.64 -13.43
CA ASN A 211 5.17 -19.44 -14.85
C ASN A 211 6.29 -20.35 -15.42
N VAL A 212 6.27 -20.58 -16.73
CA VAL A 212 7.20 -21.51 -17.39
C VAL A 212 8.67 -21.09 -17.24
N ASN A 213 8.96 -19.78 -17.19
CA ASN A 213 10.31 -19.26 -17.06
C ASN A 213 10.86 -19.46 -15.64
N GLU A 214 10.05 -19.16 -14.62
CA GLU A 214 10.35 -19.39 -13.20
C GLU A 214 10.60 -20.87 -12.92
N ARG A 215 9.77 -21.75 -13.50
CA ARG A 215 9.95 -23.20 -13.39
C ARG A 215 11.26 -23.64 -14.01
N LYS A 216 11.56 -23.21 -15.24
CA LYS A 216 12.82 -23.54 -15.91
C LYS A 216 14.04 -23.04 -15.13
N LEU A 217 13.98 -21.83 -14.57
CA LEU A 217 15.07 -21.26 -13.78
C LEU A 217 15.29 -22.07 -12.50
N LEU A 218 14.21 -22.41 -11.78
CA LEU A 218 14.28 -23.21 -10.57
C LEU A 218 14.81 -24.63 -10.86
N ASP A 219 14.29 -25.29 -11.91
CA ASP A 219 14.70 -26.63 -12.32
C ASP A 219 16.17 -26.65 -12.77
N HIS A 220 16.62 -25.62 -13.51
CA HIS A 220 18.01 -25.47 -13.91
C HIS A 220 18.93 -25.26 -12.69
N TYR A 221 18.51 -24.42 -11.74
CA TYR A 221 19.26 -24.17 -10.51
C TYR A 221 19.41 -25.45 -9.68
N ILE A 222 18.32 -26.18 -9.47
CA ILE A 222 18.34 -27.47 -8.76
C ILE A 222 19.22 -28.49 -9.49
N GLY A 223 19.08 -28.59 -10.82
CA GLY A 223 19.90 -29.48 -11.64
C GLY A 223 21.40 -29.16 -11.55
N SER A 224 21.76 -27.88 -11.46
CA SER A 224 23.15 -27.45 -11.30
C SER A 224 23.76 -27.83 -9.94
N ILE A 225 22.92 -27.97 -8.91
CA ILE A 225 23.35 -28.34 -7.56
C ILE A 225 23.43 -29.86 -7.40
N LEU A 226 22.48 -30.60 -7.98
CA LEU A 226 22.40 -32.07 -7.89
C LEU A 226 23.34 -32.80 -8.87
N ALA A 227 23.91 -32.11 -9.86
CA ALA A 227 24.86 -32.66 -10.83
C ALA A 227 26.34 -32.61 -10.36
N LYS A 228 26.59 -32.15 -9.12
CA LYS A 228 27.89 -32.19 -8.43
C LYS A 228 27.85 -33.21 -7.31
#